data_AF-A0A848CY30-F1
#
_entry.id   AF-A0A848CY30-F1
#
_cell.length_a   1.000
_cell.length_b   1.000
_cell.length_c   1.000
_cell.angle_alpha   90.00
_cell.angle_beta   90.00
_cell.angle_gamma   90.00
#
_symmetry.space_group_name_H-M   'P 1'
#
loop_
_entity.id
_entity.type
_entity.pdbx_description
1 polymer ?
#
loop_
_entity_poly.entity_id
_entity_poly.type
_entity_poly.pdbx_seq_one_letter_code
_entity_poly.pdbx_strand_id
1 'polypeptide(L)'
;MSFMGMEYYSLSLKELAEWYNFKQAIVEYSVNGYIADVGVECYELKNFFEYSEYDPFFDEDESNYEKHYRKINTGNFVFEVNVTHSMEEKKILAFQCHSVPFLEFKPQQIEEGFIFTVTAVHIPDFLVYLLEKVKIFLSKEFEDELFELGKKMYENARENELKKELRIEVINQLAKELENVNFRQHISRVQFEKMNTITAQVYKTKVKTEELLYQIKYKPYLLSSISKLHEEYKVKVLIGEKTSTSKEKVVGFSFLLPDKYLYGQQLKEIMQYVLSELKNKP
;
A
#
# COMPACT_ATOMS: atom_id res chain seq x y z
N MET A 1 24.41 -14.95 23.43
CA MET A 1 25.13 -14.31 22.31
C MET A 1 24.11 -13.48 21.55
N SER A 2 24.15 -12.14 21.61
CA SER A 2 23.15 -11.30 20.94
C SER A 2 23.41 -11.27 19.44
N PHE A 3 22.48 -11.77 18.63
CA PHE A 3 22.45 -11.43 17.22
C PHE A 3 21.73 -10.07 17.10
N MET A 4 22.40 -9.05 16.59
CA MET A 4 21.85 -7.71 16.31
C MET A 4 21.46 -6.81 17.51
N GLY A 5 22.09 -6.95 18.68
CA GLY A 5 21.79 -6.06 19.83
C GLY A 5 20.37 -6.18 20.39
N MET A 6 19.61 -7.18 19.95
CA MET A 6 18.37 -7.59 20.60
C MET A 6 18.74 -8.40 21.85
N GLU A 7 18.44 -7.86 23.01
CA GLU A 7 18.48 -8.63 24.26
C GLU A 7 17.37 -9.68 24.18
N TYR A 8 17.75 -10.95 24.30
CA TYR A 8 16.78 -12.02 24.48
C TYR A 8 16.13 -11.83 25.85
N TYR A 9 14.88 -11.38 25.87
CA TYR A 9 14.13 -11.26 27.11
C TYR A 9 13.81 -12.67 27.63
N SER A 10 14.27 -12.99 28.83
CA SER A 10 13.97 -14.26 29.48
C SER A 10 12.48 -14.36 29.78
N LEU A 11 11.83 -15.43 29.33
CA LEU A 11 10.48 -15.77 29.76
C LEU A 11 10.53 -16.13 31.26
N SER A 12 9.88 -15.33 32.11
CA SER A 12 9.79 -15.65 33.53
C SER A 12 8.78 -16.77 33.75
N LEU A 13 9.26 -17.97 34.08
CA LEU A 13 8.39 -19.09 34.47
C LEU A 13 7.52 -18.74 35.69
N LYS A 14 8.01 -17.86 36.56
CA LYS A 14 7.23 -17.35 37.69
C LYS A 14 6.03 -16.52 37.22
N GLU A 15 6.25 -15.55 36.33
CA GLU A 15 5.15 -14.74 35.79
C GLU A 15 4.16 -15.59 35.00
N LEU A 16 4.67 -16.57 34.25
CA LEU A 16 3.84 -17.53 33.51
C LEU A 16 2.97 -18.36 34.47
N ALA A 17 3.57 -18.90 35.53
CA ALA A 17 2.86 -19.69 36.54
C ALA A 17 1.83 -18.86 37.32
N GLU A 18 2.12 -17.59 37.59
CA GLU A 18 1.20 -16.64 38.20
C GLU A 18 0.03 -16.32 37.27
N TRP A 19 0.30 -16.08 35.98
CA TRP A 19 -0.72 -15.76 34.98
C TRP A 19 -1.68 -16.91 34.72
N TYR A 20 -1.16 -18.14 34.53
CA TYR A 20 -1.98 -19.34 34.36
C TYR A 20 -2.48 -19.92 35.70
N ASN A 21 -2.01 -19.38 36.83
CA ASN A 21 -2.35 -19.82 38.19
C ASN A 21 -2.19 -21.33 38.39
N PHE A 22 -0.98 -21.82 38.10
CA PHE A 22 -0.65 -23.24 38.22
C PHE A 22 -0.96 -23.81 39.61
N LYS A 23 -1.43 -25.06 39.64
CA LYS A 23 -1.73 -25.78 40.89
C LYS A 23 -1.08 -27.13 40.97
N GLN A 24 -1.50 -28.06 40.12
CA GLN A 24 -1.10 -29.45 40.20
C GLN A 24 -0.44 -29.85 38.90
N ALA A 25 0.75 -30.46 39.02
CA ALA A 25 1.47 -31.05 37.90
C ALA A 25 1.24 -32.56 37.86
N ILE A 26 1.11 -33.09 36.65
CA ILE A 26 0.91 -34.50 36.35
C ILE A 26 1.97 -34.87 35.32
N VAL A 27 2.80 -35.87 35.64
CA VAL A 27 3.81 -36.40 34.71
C VAL A 27 3.13 -37.38 33.74
N GLU A 28 3.64 -37.48 32.51
CA GLU A 28 3.06 -38.32 31.44
C GLU A 28 1.57 -38.00 31.19
N TYR A 29 1.27 -36.70 31.08
CA TYR A 29 -0.09 -36.19 30.93
C TYR A 29 -0.66 -36.49 29.55
N SER A 30 -1.78 -37.22 29.50
CA SER A 30 -2.48 -37.53 28.25
C SER A 30 -3.46 -36.43 27.87
N VAL A 31 -3.31 -35.87 26.66
CA VAL A 31 -4.17 -34.84 26.10
C VAL A 31 -4.30 -35.00 24.60
N ASN A 32 -5.55 -35.05 24.12
CA ASN A 32 -5.89 -35.17 22.70
C ASN A 32 -5.21 -36.34 21.97
N GLY A 33 -5.04 -37.47 22.67
CA GLY A 33 -4.41 -38.68 22.12
C GLY A 33 -2.88 -38.64 22.07
N TYR A 34 -2.25 -37.61 22.63
CA TYR A 34 -0.80 -37.50 22.81
C TYR A 34 -0.43 -37.52 24.29
N ILE A 35 0.77 -38.00 24.60
CA ILE A 35 1.35 -37.95 25.96
C ILE A 35 2.36 -36.83 26.01
N ALA A 36 2.21 -35.96 26.99
CA ALA A 36 3.15 -34.90 27.32
C ALA A 36 3.97 -35.22 28.56
N ASP A 37 5.20 -34.71 28.65
CA ASP A 37 6.07 -34.98 29.80
C ASP A 37 5.44 -34.47 31.10
N VAL A 38 4.90 -33.25 31.10
CA VAL A 38 4.19 -32.68 32.25
C VAL A 38 2.97 -31.88 31.79
N GLY A 39 1.82 -32.16 32.38
CA GLY A 39 0.62 -31.31 32.33
C GLY A 39 0.42 -30.59 33.65
N VAL A 40 0.03 -29.32 33.62
CA VAL A 40 -0.20 -28.50 34.82
C VAL A 40 -1.57 -27.86 34.79
N GLU A 41 -2.39 -28.13 35.80
CA GLU A 41 -3.73 -27.55 35.89
C GLU A 41 -3.68 -26.02 36.04
N CYS A 42 -4.53 -25.33 35.27
CA CYS A 42 -4.66 -23.88 35.21
C CYS A 42 -6.01 -23.44 35.79
N TYR A 43 -6.05 -22.27 36.42
CA TYR A 43 -7.25 -21.79 37.11
C TYR A 43 -7.48 -20.28 36.96
N GLU A 44 -8.72 -19.90 36.69
CA GLU A 44 -9.15 -18.50 36.70
C GLU A 44 -9.97 -18.19 37.97
N LEU A 45 -9.78 -17.01 38.54
CA LEU A 45 -10.62 -16.49 39.62
C LEU A 45 -11.78 -15.72 39.00
N LYS A 46 -13.00 -16.26 39.05
CA LYS A 46 -14.19 -15.53 38.63
C LYS A 46 -14.93 -14.95 39.83
N ASN A 47 -15.27 -13.67 39.74
CA ASN A 47 -16.18 -13.02 40.66
C ASN A 47 -17.57 -13.61 40.47
N PHE A 48 -18.18 -14.09 41.55
CA PHE A 48 -19.60 -14.39 41.57
C PHE A 48 -20.29 -13.41 42.52
N PHE A 49 -21.33 -12.77 42.03
CA PHE A 49 -22.33 -12.15 42.89
C PHE A 49 -23.35 -13.23 43.18
N GLU A 50 -23.27 -13.83 44.37
CA GLU A 50 -24.40 -14.60 44.89
C GLU A 50 -25.47 -13.56 45.24
N TYR A 51 -26.55 -13.53 44.46
CA TYR A 51 -27.78 -12.91 44.95
C TYR A 51 -28.23 -13.78 46.12
N SER A 52 -27.87 -13.40 47.35
CA SER A 52 -28.55 -13.94 48.52
C SER A 52 -30.03 -13.67 48.31
N GLU A 53 -30.87 -14.70 48.46
CA GLU A 53 -32.32 -14.55 48.42
C GLU A 53 -32.71 -13.33 49.26
N TYR A 54 -33.50 -12.45 48.64
CA TYR A 54 -33.95 -11.16 49.17
C TYR A 54 -34.42 -11.31 50.62
N ASP A 55 -33.59 -10.94 51.59
CA ASP A 55 -34.00 -10.80 52.98
C ASP A 55 -34.55 -9.37 53.12
N PRO A 56 -35.88 -9.18 53.24
CA PRO A 56 -36.50 -7.86 53.25
C PRO A 56 -36.23 -7.06 54.54
N PHE A 57 -35.33 -7.54 55.42
CA PHE A 57 -34.95 -6.88 56.67
C PHE A 57 -33.51 -6.36 56.73
N PHE A 58 -32.74 -6.40 55.64
CA PHE A 58 -31.40 -5.80 55.62
C PHE A 58 -31.44 -4.32 55.24
N ASP A 59 -31.00 -3.48 56.19
CA ASP A 59 -30.81 -2.04 56.04
C ASP A 59 -29.91 -1.67 54.84
N GLU A 60 -30.18 -0.50 54.26
CA GLU A 60 -29.59 0.10 53.04
C GLU A 60 -28.09 0.46 53.14
N ASP A 61 -27.24 -0.39 53.71
CA ASP A 61 -25.79 -0.22 53.64
C ASP A 61 -25.20 -1.06 52.49
N GLU A 62 -25.05 -0.44 51.33
CA GLU A 62 -24.45 -0.99 50.09
C GLU A 62 -22.97 -1.46 50.23
N SER A 63 -22.39 -1.46 51.43
CA SER A 63 -20.95 -1.61 51.62
C SER A 63 -20.45 -3.04 51.93
N ASN A 64 -21.32 -4.05 51.99
CA ASN A 64 -20.93 -5.38 52.52
C ASN A 64 -21.14 -6.57 51.58
N TYR A 65 -20.97 -6.38 50.27
CA TYR A 65 -20.81 -7.50 49.35
C TYR A 65 -19.43 -8.15 49.56
N GLU A 66 -19.36 -9.22 50.37
CA GLU A 66 -18.18 -10.09 50.39
C GLU A 66 -17.96 -10.65 48.99
N LYS A 67 -16.83 -10.29 48.36
CA LYS A 67 -16.47 -10.84 47.05
C LYS A 67 -16.16 -12.32 47.20
N HIS A 68 -17.11 -13.17 46.86
CA HIS A 68 -16.87 -14.60 46.73
C HIS A 68 -16.20 -14.89 45.37
N TYR A 69 -14.96 -15.37 45.44
CA TYR A 69 -14.22 -15.81 44.26
C TYR A 69 -14.38 -17.32 44.09
N ARG A 70 -14.85 -17.76 42.92
CA ARG A 70 -14.80 -19.17 42.55
C ARG A 70 -13.60 -19.42 41.65
N LYS A 71 -12.77 -20.40 42.03
CA LYS A 71 -11.71 -20.92 41.16
C LYS A 71 -12.34 -21.85 40.13
N ILE A 72 -12.13 -21.55 38.86
CA ILE A 72 -12.60 -22.36 37.74
C ILE A 72 -11.37 -22.93 37.03
N ASN A 73 -11.32 -24.26 36.89
CA ASN A 73 -10.28 -24.90 36.10
C ASN A 73 -10.45 -24.50 34.63
N THR A 74 -9.43 -23.89 34.03
CA THR A 74 -9.43 -23.40 32.65
C THR A 74 -8.75 -24.34 31.66
N GLY A 75 -8.31 -25.52 32.13
CA GLY A 75 -7.59 -26.52 31.35
C GLY A 75 -6.20 -26.79 31.92
N ASN A 76 -5.31 -27.26 31.05
CA ASN A 76 -3.96 -27.65 31.41
C ASN A 76 -2.93 -26.95 30.52
N PHE A 77 -1.79 -26.62 31.12
CA PHE A 77 -0.59 -26.17 30.46
C PHE A 77 0.36 -27.35 30.28
N VAL A 78 0.94 -27.50 29.09
CA VAL A 78 1.81 -28.62 28.77
C VAL A 78 3.28 -28.19 28.72
N PHE A 79 4.15 -28.98 29.35
CA PHE A 79 5.60 -28.87 29.23
C PHE A 79 6.18 -30.12 28.59
N GLU A 80 7.14 -29.92 27.68
CA GLU A 80 7.87 -30.97 26.96
C GLU A 80 9.38 -30.73 27.10
N VAL A 81 10.14 -31.81 27.29
CA VAL A 81 11.59 -31.80 27.41
C VAL A 81 12.21 -32.40 26.16
N ASN A 82 12.82 -31.55 25.34
CA ASN A 82 13.55 -31.96 24.15
C ASN A 82 14.94 -32.50 24.54
N VAL A 83 15.02 -33.81 24.81
CA VAL A 83 16.30 -34.50 25.10
C VAL A 83 16.95 -35.02 23.82
N THR A 84 16.21 -35.80 23.03
CA THR A 84 16.73 -36.48 21.83
C THR A 84 16.06 -36.04 20.55
N HIS A 85 14.77 -35.73 20.61
CA HIS A 85 13.96 -35.30 19.49
C HIS A 85 13.04 -34.17 19.93
N SER A 86 12.80 -33.24 19.02
CA SER A 86 11.76 -32.24 19.20
C SER A 86 10.37 -32.88 19.04
N MET A 87 9.37 -32.23 19.62
CA MET A 87 7.97 -32.56 19.50
C MET A 87 7.58 -32.67 18.03
N GLU A 88 6.90 -33.77 17.69
CA GLU A 88 6.44 -34.00 16.34
C GLU A 88 5.47 -32.91 15.87
N GLU A 89 5.57 -32.51 14.60
CA GLU A 89 4.72 -31.46 14.02
C GLU A 89 3.22 -31.75 14.18
N LYS A 90 2.81 -33.02 14.08
CA LYS A 90 1.42 -33.44 14.29
C LYS A 90 0.94 -33.20 15.72
N LYS A 91 1.80 -33.38 16.72
CA LYS A 91 1.51 -33.11 18.14
C LYS A 91 1.42 -31.61 18.39
N ILE A 92 2.34 -30.82 17.82
CA ILE A 92 2.28 -29.34 17.85
C ILE A 92 0.94 -28.84 17.30
N LEU A 93 0.58 -29.27 16.08
CA LEU A 93 -0.66 -28.88 15.43
C LEU A 93 -1.89 -29.32 16.23
N ALA A 94 -1.86 -30.52 16.82
CA ALA A 94 -2.95 -31.00 17.66
C ALA A 94 -3.14 -30.11 18.90
N PHE A 95 -2.06 -29.72 19.59
CA PHE A 95 -2.15 -28.83 20.74
C PHE A 95 -2.68 -27.45 20.34
N GLN A 96 -2.18 -26.87 19.24
CA GLN A 96 -2.65 -25.59 18.73
C GLN A 96 -4.14 -25.61 18.33
N CYS A 97 -4.58 -26.62 17.59
CA CYS A 97 -5.98 -26.76 17.17
C CYS A 97 -6.96 -26.85 18.34
N HIS A 98 -6.52 -27.40 19.48
CA HIS A 98 -7.33 -27.51 20.69
C HIS A 98 -7.03 -26.41 21.71
N SER A 99 -6.28 -25.37 21.31
CA SER A 99 -5.89 -24.25 22.18
C SER A 99 -5.24 -24.69 23.50
N VAL A 100 -4.46 -25.77 23.47
CA VAL A 100 -3.70 -26.25 24.63
C VAL A 100 -2.40 -25.44 24.71
N PRO A 101 -2.20 -24.61 25.73
CA PRO A 101 -0.98 -23.84 25.88
C PRO A 101 0.19 -24.77 26.21
N PHE A 102 1.35 -24.55 25.58
CA PHE A 102 2.52 -25.39 25.81
C PHE A 102 3.86 -24.67 25.69
N LEU A 103 4.87 -25.26 26.32
CA LEU A 103 6.29 -24.95 26.17
C LEU A 103 7.10 -26.22 25.99
N GLU A 104 7.88 -26.28 24.92
CA GLU A 104 8.96 -27.25 24.77
C GLU A 104 10.29 -26.57 25.05
N PHE A 105 11.13 -27.23 25.85
CA PHE A 105 12.45 -26.72 26.17
C PHE A 105 13.54 -27.79 26.03
N LYS A 106 14.73 -27.35 25.62
CA LYS A 106 15.94 -28.15 25.57
C LYS A 106 16.82 -27.82 26.78
N PRO A 107 17.09 -28.79 27.67
CA PRO A 107 18.03 -28.59 28.77
C PRO A 107 19.47 -28.56 28.25
N GLN A 108 20.27 -27.65 28.82
CA GLN A 108 21.71 -27.59 28.66
C GLN A 108 22.36 -27.58 30.04
N GLN A 109 23.22 -28.55 30.31
CA GLN A 109 23.96 -28.60 31.56
C GLN A 109 25.01 -27.48 31.61
N ILE A 110 25.08 -26.81 32.76
CA ILE A 110 26.09 -25.83 33.13
C ILE A 110 26.71 -26.23 34.48
N GLU A 111 27.77 -25.53 34.92
CA GLU A 111 28.48 -25.84 36.17
C GLU A 111 27.55 -25.87 37.40
N GLU A 112 26.57 -24.95 37.47
CA GLU A 112 25.66 -24.80 38.60
C GLU A 112 24.25 -25.38 38.36
N GLY A 113 24.06 -26.23 37.33
CA GLY A 113 22.77 -26.87 37.06
C GLY A 113 22.40 -26.93 35.58
N PHE A 114 21.22 -26.42 35.23
CA PHE A 114 20.70 -26.47 33.86
C PHE A 114 20.14 -25.12 33.42
N ILE A 115 20.40 -24.78 32.15
CA ILE A 115 19.70 -23.72 31.43
C ILE A 115 18.72 -24.38 30.46
N PHE A 116 17.51 -23.86 30.37
CA PHE A 116 16.47 -24.36 29.48
C PHE A 116 16.25 -23.38 28.34
N THR A 117 16.48 -23.83 27.11
CA THR A 117 16.20 -23.04 25.91
C THR A 117 14.86 -23.45 25.35
N VAL A 118 13.92 -22.50 25.21
CA VAL A 118 12.61 -22.77 24.59
C VAL A 118 12.82 -23.11 23.10
N THR A 119 12.37 -24.28 22.67
CA THR A 119 12.47 -24.76 21.29
C THR A 119 11.15 -24.71 20.53
N ALA A 120 10.02 -24.83 21.24
CA ALA A 120 8.68 -24.60 20.70
C ALA A 120 7.77 -24.00 21.78
N VAL A 121 6.82 -23.17 21.37
CA VAL A 121 5.94 -22.46 22.30
C VAL A 121 4.58 -22.16 21.68
N HIS A 122 3.52 -22.27 22.48
CA HIS A 122 2.19 -21.77 22.14
C HIS A 122 1.52 -21.23 23.40
N ILE A 123 1.64 -19.91 23.62
CA ILE A 123 1.03 -19.19 24.76
C ILE A 123 0.46 -17.83 24.30
N PRO A 124 -0.43 -17.82 23.29
CA PRO A 124 -0.81 -16.59 22.58
C PRO A 124 -1.32 -15.49 23.50
N ASP A 125 -2.21 -15.82 24.44
CA ASP A 125 -2.80 -14.84 25.37
C ASP A 125 -1.76 -14.24 26.33
N PHE A 126 -0.79 -15.05 26.77
CA PHE A 126 0.31 -14.58 27.61
C PHE A 126 1.24 -13.64 26.83
N LEU A 127 1.52 -13.92 25.56
CA LEU A 127 2.32 -13.04 24.70
C LEU A 127 1.64 -11.70 24.47
N VAL A 128 0.32 -11.68 24.27
CA VAL A 128 -0.45 -10.44 24.17
C VAL A 128 -0.36 -9.64 25.47
N TYR A 129 -0.54 -10.31 26.62
CA TYR A 129 -0.38 -9.68 27.94
C TYR A 129 1.01 -9.05 28.12
N LEU A 130 2.08 -9.78 27.79
CA LEU A 130 3.46 -9.26 27.88
C LEU A 130 3.67 -8.06 26.95
N LEU A 131 3.12 -8.11 25.74
CA LEU A 131 3.25 -7.04 24.76
C LEU A 131 2.55 -5.75 25.25
N GLU A 132 1.37 -5.87 25.87
CA GLU A 132 0.70 -4.73 26.51
C GLU A 132 1.48 -4.18 27.71
N LYS A 133 2.06 -5.06 28.54
CA LYS A 133 2.91 -4.64 29.67
C LYS A 133 4.14 -3.87 29.18
N VAL A 134 4.79 -4.33 28.11
CA VAL A 134 5.92 -3.65 27.47
C VAL A 134 5.47 -2.31 26.88
N LYS A 135 4.32 -2.25 26.20
CA LYS A 135 3.78 -0.97 25.69
C LYS A 135 3.58 0.04 26.81
N ILE A 136 2.97 -0.36 27.92
CA ILE A 136 2.73 0.52 29.07
C ILE A 136 4.06 0.99 29.65
N PHE A 137 5.01 0.06 29.84
CA PHE A 137 6.35 0.39 30.32
C PHE A 137 7.04 1.41 29.40
N LEU A 138 7.11 1.14 28.10
CA LEU A 138 7.73 2.04 27.13
C LEU A 138 7.02 3.39 27.07
N SER A 139 5.69 3.41 27.14
CA SER A 139 4.92 4.65 27.12
C SER A 139 5.19 5.52 28.35
N LYS A 140 5.50 4.90 29.49
CA LYS A 140 5.80 5.59 30.74
C LYS A 140 7.26 6.04 30.81
N GLU A 141 8.20 5.18 30.43
CA GLU A 141 9.63 5.48 30.52
C GLU A 141 10.12 6.42 29.40
N PHE A 142 9.43 6.42 28.25
CA PHE A 142 9.79 7.24 27.09
C PHE A 142 8.68 8.23 26.69
N GLU A 143 7.89 8.69 27.66
CA GLU A 143 6.75 9.59 27.43
C GLU A 143 7.20 10.85 26.67
N ASP A 144 8.30 11.47 27.12
CA ASP A 144 8.86 12.69 26.53
C ASP A 144 9.36 12.46 25.09
N GLU A 145 10.07 11.35 24.83
CA GLU A 145 10.56 11.02 23.49
C GLU A 145 9.42 10.70 22.53
N LEU A 146 8.38 10.01 22.99
CA LEU A 146 7.17 9.73 22.21
C LEU A 146 6.41 11.02 21.91
N PHE A 147 6.32 11.93 22.89
CA PHE A 147 5.69 13.23 22.71
C PHE A 147 6.45 14.09 21.68
N GLU A 148 7.77 14.18 21.79
CA GLU A 148 8.62 14.90 20.83
C GLU A 148 8.58 14.28 19.43
N LEU A 149 8.54 12.96 19.32
CA LEU A 149 8.35 12.27 18.05
C LEU A 149 6.98 12.61 17.44
N GLY A 150 5.92 12.54 18.25
CA GLY A 150 4.56 12.89 17.82
C GLY A 150 4.46 14.33 17.33
N LYS A 151 5.10 15.26 18.03
CA LYS A 151 5.20 16.67 17.62
C LYS A 151 5.90 16.83 16.27
N LYS A 152 7.04 16.17 16.07
CA LYS A 152 7.76 16.18 14.77
C LYS A 152 6.91 15.60 13.65
N MET A 153 6.19 14.51 13.90
CA MET A 153 5.30 13.90 12.91
C MET A 153 4.15 14.84 12.54
N TYR A 154 3.56 15.51 13.53
CA TYR A 154 2.51 16.51 13.30
C TYR A 154 3.02 17.72 12.51
N GLU A 155 4.17 18.29 12.88
CA GLU A 155 4.78 19.41 12.18
C GLU A 155 5.08 19.07 10.71
N ASN A 156 5.63 17.88 10.45
CA ASN A 156 5.86 17.40 9.09
C ASN A 156 4.56 17.23 8.29
N ALA A 157 3.52 16.65 8.91
CA ALA A 157 2.22 16.49 8.26
C ALA A 157 1.61 17.86 7.88
N ARG A 158 1.67 18.82 8.80
CA ARG A 158 1.20 20.19 8.60
C ARG A 158 1.99 20.92 7.51
N GLU A 159 3.32 20.78 7.48
CA GLU A 159 4.15 21.38 6.43
C GLU A 159 3.80 20.81 5.04
N ASN A 160 3.55 19.51 4.95
CA ASN A 160 3.13 18.87 3.70
C ASN A 160 1.76 19.35 3.24
N GLU A 161 0.82 19.56 4.16
CA GLU A 161 -0.50 20.12 3.87
C GLU A 161 -0.39 21.57 3.34
N LEU A 162 0.40 22.42 4.00
CA LEU A 162 0.70 23.78 3.54
C LEU A 162 1.32 23.81 2.13
N LYS A 163 2.29 22.91 1.85
CA LYS A 163 2.88 22.78 0.51
C LYS A 163 1.83 22.39 -0.54
N LYS A 164 0.89 21.52 -0.18
CA LYS A 164 -0.22 21.11 -1.05
C LYS A 164 -1.16 22.28 -1.33
N GLU A 165 -1.52 23.06 -0.32
CA GLU A 165 -2.36 24.26 -0.49
C GLU A 165 -1.68 25.30 -1.40
N LEU A 166 -0.40 25.61 -1.15
CA LEU A 166 0.36 26.55 -1.98
C LEU A 166 0.45 26.08 -3.44
N ARG A 167 0.69 24.78 -3.65
CA ARG A 167 0.70 24.18 -4.98
C ARG A 167 -0.65 24.35 -5.69
N ILE A 168 -1.76 24.10 -4.99
CA ILE A 168 -3.11 24.28 -5.54
C ILE A 168 -3.35 25.74 -5.92
N GLU A 169 -2.91 26.69 -5.07
CA GLU A 169 -3.02 28.12 -5.35
C GLU A 169 -2.26 28.52 -6.61
N VAL A 170 -0.99 28.12 -6.73
CA VAL A 170 -0.16 28.39 -7.92
C VAL A 170 -0.80 27.79 -9.18
N ILE A 171 -1.31 26.56 -9.12
CA ILE A 171 -2.00 25.93 -10.26
C ILE A 171 -3.26 26.73 -10.66
N ASN A 172 -4.05 27.20 -9.69
CA ASN A 172 -5.24 27.99 -9.97
C ASN A 172 -4.87 29.36 -10.59
N GLN A 173 -3.77 29.98 -10.18
CA GLN A 173 -3.26 31.22 -10.79
C GLN A 173 -2.83 30.98 -12.24
N LEU A 174 -2.04 29.93 -12.49
CA LEU A 174 -1.61 29.54 -13.84
C LEU A 174 -2.80 29.22 -14.76
N ALA A 175 -3.85 28.58 -14.23
CA ALA A 175 -5.07 28.29 -14.98
C ALA A 175 -5.79 29.57 -15.41
N LYS A 176 -5.87 30.59 -14.53
CA LYS A 176 -6.44 31.90 -14.86
C LYS A 176 -5.60 32.65 -15.89
N GLU A 177 -4.28 32.58 -15.81
CA GLU A 177 -3.40 33.18 -16.81
C GLU A 177 -3.56 32.50 -18.18
N LEU A 178 -3.64 31.17 -18.20
CA LEU A 178 -3.85 30.37 -19.39
C LEU A 178 -5.14 30.76 -20.15
N GLU A 179 -6.19 31.17 -19.44
CA GLU A 179 -7.42 31.65 -20.07
C GLU A 179 -7.19 32.86 -21.00
N ASN A 180 -6.21 33.69 -20.67
CA ASN A 180 -5.89 34.90 -21.42
C ASN A 180 -4.84 34.66 -22.53
N VAL A 181 -4.24 33.47 -22.60
CA VAL A 181 -3.23 33.14 -23.61
C VAL A 181 -3.91 32.80 -24.94
N ASN A 182 -3.52 33.54 -25.99
CA ASN A 182 -3.89 33.22 -27.37
C ASN A 182 -2.77 32.44 -28.06
N PHE A 183 -2.79 31.11 -27.92
CA PHE A 183 -1.80 30.22 -28.51
C PHE A 183 -1.63 30.37 -30.03
N ARG A 184 -2.65 30.87 -30.75
CA ARG A 184 -2.55 31.08 -32.20
C ARG A 184 -1.46 32.09 -32.56
N GLN A 185 -1.26 33.11 -31.72
CA GLN A 185 -0.24 34.15 -31.91
C GLN A 185 1.18 33.60 -31.83
N HIS A 186 1.37 32.45 -31.19
CA HIS A 186 2.66 31.79 -31.01
C HIS A 186 2.95 30.72 -32.08
N ILE A 187 2.01 30.45 -33.00
CA ILE A 187 2.21 29.51 -34.10
C ILE A 187 2.52 30.30 -35.38
N SER A 188 3.76 30.22 -35.85
CA SER A 188 4.14 30.86 -37.12
C SER A 188 3.34 30.29 -38.28
N ARG A 189 3.17 31.07 -39.35
CA ARG A 189 2.47 30.64 -40.55
C ARG A 189 3.07 29.35 -41.15
N VAL A 190 4.39 29.22 -41.16
CA VAL A 190 5.10 28.05 -41.69
C VAL A 190 4.83 26.81 -40.84
N GLN A 191 4.86 26.93 -39.51
CA GLN A 191 4.55 25.82 -38.61
C GLN A 191 3.09 25.39 -38.74
N PHE A 192 2.18 26.35 -38.81
CA PHE A 192 0.76 26.10 -39.04
C PHE A 192 0.55 25.33 -40.35
N GLU A 193 1.12 25.79 -41.46
CA GLU A 193 0.99 25.11 -42.75
C GLU A 193 1.53 23.67 -42.67
N LYS A 194 2.64 23.42 -41.96
CA LYS A 194 3.16 22.04 -41.76
C LYS A 194 2.23 21.16 -40.92
N MET A 195 1.71 21.68 -39.80
CA MET A 195 0.84 20.94 -38.89
C MET A 195 -0.52 20.60 -39.50
N ASN A 196 -0.97 21.44 -40.45
CA ASN A 196 -2.29 21.38 -41.06
C ASN A 196 -2.28 20.81 -42.48
N THR A 197 -1.16 20.18 -42.87
CA THR A 197 -0.98 19.59 -44.19
C THR A 197 -0.92 18.07 -44.10
N ILE A 198 -1.84 17.40 -44.80
CA ILE A 198 -1.74 15.97 -45.06
C ILE A 198 -1.00 15.77 -46.38
N THR A 199 0.07 14.98 -46.34
CA THR A 199 0.90 14.71 -47.52
C THR A 199 0.69 13.27 -47.98
N ALA A 200 0.16 13.09 -49.19
CA ALA A 200 0.03 11.82 -49.86
C ALA A 200 1.11 11.71 -50.95
N GLN A 201 2.19 10.99 -50.66
CA GLN A 201 3.34 10.86 -51.55
C GLN A 201 3.60 9.39 -51.92
N VAL A 202 4.01 9.16 -53.18
CA VAL A 202 4.46 7.85 -53.66
C VAL A 202 5.74 7.42 -52.92
N TYR A 203 5.75 6.17 -52.44
CA TYR A 203 6.84 5.58 -51.65
C TYR A 203 8.23 5.78 -52.29
N LYS A 204 9.22 6.20 -51.48
CA LYS A 204 10.63 6.40 -51.85
C LYS A 204 10.89 7.38 -53.02
N THR A 205 10.03 8.37 -53.21
CA THR A 205 10.30 9.48 -54.15
C THR A 205 10.92 10.67 -53.41
N LYS A 206 11.69 11.51 -54.10
CA LYS A 206 12.20 12.76 -53.55
C LYS A 206 11.40 13.92 -54.15
N VAL A 207 10.74 14.70 -53.30
CA VAL A 207 10.06 15.94 -53.71
C VAL A 207 11.14 16.99 -54.00
N LYS A 208 11.08 17.60 -55.18
CA LYS A 208 11.96 18.71 -55.57
C LYS A 208 11.26 20.05 -55.40
N THR A 209 10.00 20.14 -55.82
CA THR A 209 9.20 21.35 -55.80
C THR A 209 7.75 21.07 -55.44
N GLU A 210 7.06 22.08 -54.92
CA GLU A 210 5.63 22.09 -54.68
C GLU A 210 4.99 23.20 -55.50
N GLU A 211 3.92 22.89 -56.23
CA GLU A 211 3.17 23.85 -57.03
C GLU A 211 1.68 23.79 -56.71
N LEU A 212 0.94 24.88 -56.96
CA LEU A 212 -0.51 24.84 -56.77
C LEU A 212 -1.17 24.10 -57.93
N LEU A 213 -2.19 23.29 -57.63
CA LEU A 213 -2.82 22.37 -58.59
C LEU A 213 -3.21 23.03 -59.92
N TYR A 214 -3.70 24.27 -59.89
CA TYR A 214 -4.15 25.01 -61.07
C TYR A 214 -3.03 25.44 -62.04
N GLN A 215 -1.76 25.26 -61.65
CA GLN A 215 -0.61 25.63 -62.46
C GLN A 215 -0.12 24.48 -63.36
N ILE A 216 -0.69 23.27 -63.21
CA ILE A 216 -0.24 22.06 -63.90
C ILE A 216 -1.34 21.53 -64.85
N LYS A 217 -0.98 21.22 -66.11
CA LYS A 217 -1.89 20.61 -67.08
C LYS A 217 -2.01 19.10 -66.83
N TYR A 218 -3.19 18.62 -66.41
CA TYR A 218 -3.46 17.20 -66.15
C TYR A 218 -4.26 16.50 -67.26
N LYS A 219 -4.23 15.15 -67.24
CA LYS A 219 -5.14 14.31 -68.03
C LYS A 219 -6.58 14.46 -67.52
N PRO A 220 -7.61 14.50 -68.39
CA PRO A 220 -8.98 14.90 -68.04
C PRO A 220 -9.65 14.12 -66.90
N TYR A 221 -9.36 12.82 -66.75
CA TYR A 221 -10.02 11.93 -65.79
C TYR A 221 -9.50 12.05 -64.34
N LEU A 222 -8.27 12.52 -64.15
CA LEU A 222 -7.72 12.82 -62.81
C LEU A 222 -8.16 14.21 -62.34
N LEU A 223 -8.43 15.10 -63.29
CA LEU A 223 -8.87 16.46 -63.03
C LEU A 223 -10.21 16.48 -62.29
N SER A 224 -11.19 15.65 -62.68
CA SER A 224 -12.53 15.66 -62.05
C SER A 224 -12.52 15.26 -60.57
N SER A 225 -11.75 14.25 -60.19
CA SER A 225 -11.65 13.81 -58.79
C SER A 225 -10.86 14.79 -57.91
N ILE A 226 -9.79 15.40 -58.46
CA ILE A 226 -8.97 16.35 -57.71
C ILE A 226 -9.65 17.74 -57.66
N SER A 227 -10.38 18.14 -58.69
CA SER A 227 -11.15 19.40 -58.69
C SER A 227 -12.23 19.41 -57.61
N LYS A 228 -12.92 18.29 -57.36
CA LYS A 228 -13.87 18.17 -56.23
C LYS A 228 -13.19 18.35 -54.88
N LEU A 229 -11.98 17.82 -54.71
CA LEU A 229 -11.19 18.02 -53.48
C LEU A 229 -10.66 19.45 -53.35
N HIS A 230 -10.42 20.13 -54.47
CA HIS A 230 -9.97 21.52 -54.49
C HIS A 230 -11.07 22.52 -54.10
N GLU A 231 -12.35 22.15 -54.26
CA GLU A 231 -13.48 22.97 -53.78
C GLU A 231 -13.52 23.06 -52.26
N GLU A 232 -13.02 22.04 -51.56
CA GLU A 232 -13.04 21.95 -50.10
C GLU A 232 -11.67 22.19 -49.43
N TYR A 233 -10.56 21.94 -50.15
CA TYR A 233 -9.20 21.98 -49.60
C TYR A 233 -8.22 22.70 -50.52
N LYS A 234 -7.24 23.42 -49.95
CA LYS A 234 -6.14 23.97 -50.74
C LYS A 234 -5.13 22.87 -51.06
N VAL A 235 -5.09 22.45 -52.32
CA VAL A 235 -4.24 21.34 -52.80
C VAL A 235 -2.96 21.88 -53.46
N LYS A 236 -1.81 21.42 -52.95
CA LYS A 236 -0.51 21.53 -53.61
C LYS A 236 -0.13 20.19 -54.26
N VAL A 237 0.55 20.26 -55.38
CA VAL A 237 1.09 19.11 -56.11
C VAL A 237 2.56 18.98 -55.78
N LEU A 238 2.99 17.77 -55.45
CA LEU A 238 4.39 17.44 -55.20
C LEU A 238 5.02 16.98 -56.51
N ILE A 239 6.03 17.70 -56.98
CA ILE A 239 6.78 17.38 -58.20
C ILE A 239 8.15 16.84 -57.78
N GLY A 240 8.52 15.71 -58.35
CA GLY A 240 9.75 15.01 -57.98
C GLY A 240 10.22 14.03 -59.04
N GLU A 241 11.31 13.36 -58.76
CA GLU A 241 11.86 12.32 -59.63
C GLU A 241 11.35 10.94 -59.20
N LYS A 242 10.90 10.17 -60.19
CA LYS A 242 10.74 8.72 -60.00
C LYS A 242 12.14 8.12 -60.10
N THR A 243 12.51 7.25 -59.17
CA THR A 243 13.85 6.65 -58.98
C THR A 243 14.50 6.01 -60.22
N SER A 244 13.79 5.91 -61.34
CA SER A 244 14.24 5.32 -62.60
C SER A 244 14.21 6.26 -63.82
N THR A 245 13.80 7.52 -63.70
CA THR A 245 13.79 8.49 -64.82
C THR A 245 14.09 9.92 -64.34
N SER A 246 15.02 10.63 -64.99
CA SER A 246 15.34 12.05 -64.74
C SER A 246 14.25 13.05 -65.14
N LYS A 247 13.08 12.57 -65.57
CA LYS A 247 11.93 13.41 -65.92
C LYS A 247 11.11 13.68 -64.65
N GLU A 248 10.94 14.96 -64.36
CA GLU A 248 10.07 15.43 -63.28
C GLU A 248 8.64 14.97 -63.51
N LYS A 249 8.03 14.40 -62.48
CA LYS A 249 6.65 13.92 -62.50
C LYS A 249 5.96 14.30 -61.20
N VAL A 250 4.63 14.31 -61.26
CA VAL A 250 3.81 14.38 -60.06
C VAL A 250 4.04 13.12 -59.24
N VAL A 251 4.57 13.29 -58.03
CA VAL A 251 4.89 12.21 -57.08
C VAL A 251 3.95 12.20 -55.87
N GLY A 252 3.03 13.16 -55.77
CA GLY A 252 2.05 13.21 -54.70
C GLY A 252 1.26 14.51 -54.64
N PHE A 253 0.47 14.63 -53.58
CA PHE A 253 -0.37 15.79 -53.28
C PHE A 253 -0.24 16.14 -51.79
N SER A 254 -0.34 17.44 -51.51
CA SER A 254 -0.37 18.01 -50.18
C SER A 254 -1.69 18.75 -50.02
N PHE A 255 -2.45 18.39 -48.99
CA PHE A 255 -3.77 18.94 -48.71
C PHE A 255 -3.68 19.80 -47.45
N LEU A 256 -3.87 21.11 -47.61
CA LEU A 256 -3.98 22.02 -46.46
C LEU A 256 -5.42 22.00 -45.96
N LEU A 257 -5.61 21.60 -44.71
CA LEU A 257 -6.92 21.54 -44.05
C LEU A 257 -7.43 22.96 -43.73
N PRO A 258 -8.75 23.18 -43.74
CA PRO A 258 -9.35 24.52 -43.69
C PRO A 258 -9.30 25.19 -42.31
N ASP A 259 -9.05 24.45 -41.22
CA ASP A 259 -9.26 25.00 -39.88
C ASP A 259 -8.01 25.61 -39.24
N LYS A 260 -7.99 26.95 -39.17
CA LYS A 260 -6.93 27.75 -38.54
C LYS A 260 -7.12 28.05 -37.06
N TYR A 261 -8.26 27.69 -36.49
CA TYR A 261 -8.65 28.04 -35.13
C TYR A 261 -8.56 26.84 -34.17
N LEU A 262 -8.64 25.60 -34.69
CA LEU A 262 -8.63 24.37 -33.88
C LEU A 262 -7.36 24.21 -33.02
N TYR A 263 -6.17 24.45 -33.58
CA TYR A 263 -4.91 24.11 -32.89
C TYR A 263 -4.61 24.96 -31.65
N GLY A 264 -4.98 26.24 -31.66
CA GLY A 264 -4.78 27.10 -30.50
C GLY A 264 -5.68 26.70 -29.33
N GLN A 265 -6.91 26.28 -29.65
CA GLN A 265 -7.85 25.77 -28.67
C GLN A 265 -7.43 24.40 -28.14
N GLN A 266 -7.01 23.48 -29.01
CA GLN A 266 -6.50 22.16 -28.61
C GLN A 266 -5.27 22.26 -27.69
N LEU A 267 -4.34 23.18 -27.98
CA LEU A 267 -3.19 23.42 -27.09
C LEU A 267 -3.64 23.95 -25.72
N LYS A 268 -4.65 24.82 -25.69
CA LYS A 268 -5.22 25.32 -24.44
C LYS A 268 -5.88 24.21 -23.63
N GLU A 269 -6.64 23.33 -24.28
CA GLU A 269 -7.28 22.15 -23.67
C GLU A 269 -6.22 21.17 -23.10
N ILE A 270 -5.13 20.93 -23.84
CA ILE A 270 -4.00 20.11 -23.35
C ILE A 270 -3.36 20.75 -22.12
N MET A 271 -3.10 22.05 -22.13
CA MET A 271 -2.50 22.76 -21.00
C MET A 271 -3.43 22.77 -19.77
N GLN A 272 -4.73 22.94 -19.97
CA GLN A 272 -5.74 22.82 -18.91
C GLN A 272 -5.77 21.40 -18.32
N TYR A 273 -5.71 20.38 -19.18
CA TYR A 273 -5.61 18.99 -18.76
C TYR A 273 -4.35 18.75 -17.91
N VAL A 274 -3.17 19.21 -18.36
CA VAL A 274 -1.91 19.11 -17.59
C VAL A 274 -2.01 19.79 -16.23
N LEU A 275 -2.59 20.98 -16.15
CA LEU A 275 -2.80 21.69 -14.87
C LEU A 275 -3.75 20.92 -13.94
N SER A 276 -4.80 20.28 -14.49
CA SER A 276 -5.73 19.46 -13.71
C SER A 276 -5.08 18.18 -13.16
N GLU A 277 -4.24 17.51 -13.95
CA GLU A 277 -3.44 16.35 -13.52
C GLU A 277 -2.43 16.76 -12.43
N LEU A 278 -1.77 17.90 -12.59
CA LEU A 278 -0.86 18.44 -11.58
C LEU A 278 -1.57 18.83 -10.29
N LYS A 279 -2.87 19.15 -10.32
CA LYS A 279 -3.67 19.43 -9.11
C LYS A 279 -4.02 18.16 -8.34
N ASN A 280 -4.19 17.05 -9.04
CA ASN A 280 -4.65 15.77 -8.49
C ASN A 280 -3.50 14.83 -8.07
N LYS A 281 -2.25 15.15 -8.43
CA LYS A 281 -1.09 14.39 -7.97
C LYS A 281 -0.90 14.57 -6.45
N PRO A 282 -0.65 13.47 -5.70
CA PRO A 282 -0.34 13.54 -4.27
C PRO A 282 0.90 14.41 -3.98
#